data_AF-A0A7Z9PYE6-F1
#
_entry.id   AF-A0A7Z9PYE6-F1
#
_cell.length_a   1.000
_cell.length_b   1.000
_cell.length_c   1.000
_cell.angle_alpha   90.00
_cell.angle_beta   90.00
_cell.angle_gamma   90.00
#
_symmetry.space_group_name_H-M   'P 1'
#
loop_
_entity.id
_entity.type
_entity.pdbx_description
1 polymer ?
#
loop_
_entity_poly.entity_id
_entity_poly.type
_entity_poly.pdbx_seq_one_letter_code
_entity_poly.pdbx_strand_id
1 'polypeptide(L)'
;MFKQTFHSALAAAREASGFSIRQLKKACGLAVQRISRLERGIVLPTPMERDALSTSLQTHAYELLHAPSRPQRHYQRLRNRGARFLPTLEPYYPPRDRRSGVRLAAAHRRYPSEMNKLVRLLARSPDFDDVNFFCESVALDSGLECLFLTSLFADGADPLFVAPYLLAPRLEQAVICPKKQVEVGFRPFPCVKLENALYIPQVAFRTPGTFVVDFLRYEDGAWSAVEIDGRGHDFGRDAEKEAALAVPVVRFSEERVLEWVHGVLERRWGEWAA
;
A
#
# COMPACT_ATOMS: atom_id res chain seq x y z
N MET A 1 -1.81 -12.37 -38.23
CA MET A 1 -0.82 -11.28 -38.35
C MET A 1 -0.84 -10.45 -37.06
N PHE A 2 0.31 -10.18 -36.42
CA PHE A 2 0.36 -9.38 -35.19
C PHE A 2 0.19 -7.89 -35.53
N LYS A 3 -0.74 -7.19 -34.86
CA LYS A 3 -0.84 -5.72 -34.97
C LYS A 3 0.28 -5.08 -34.14
N GLN A 4 1.08 -4.24 -34.79
CA GLN A 4 2.07 -3.40 -34.10
C GLN A 4 1.32 -2.46 -33.15
N THR A 5 1.89 -2.29 -31.96
CA THR A 5 1.28 -1.51 -30.89
C THR A 5 2.05 -0.22 -30.70
N PHE A 6 1.47 0.76 -30.01
CA PHE A 6 2.14 2.03 -29.78
C PHE A 6 3.56 1.88 -29.20
N HIS A 7 3.75 1.02 -28.21
CA HIS A 7 5.06 0.86 -27.56
C HIS A 7 6.11 0.25 -28.51
N SER A 8 5.70 -0.73 -29.32
CA SER A 8 6.57 -1.33 -30.35
C SER A 8 6.85 -0.35 -31.50
N ALA A 9 5.86 0.44 -31.91
CA ALA A 9 6.00 1.48 -32.94
C ALA A 9 6.94 2.58 -32.46
N LEU A 10 6.84 3.00 -31.19
CA LEU A 10 7.72 4.00 -30.60
C LEU A 10 9.18 3.55 -30.55
N ALA A 11 9.43 2.32 -30.07
CA ALA A 11 10.79 1.78 -30.03
C ALA A 11 11.39 1.68 -31.44
N ALA A 12 10.63 1.14 -32.39
CA ALA A 12 11.06 1.03 -33.78
C ALA A 12 11.31 2.39 -34.44
N ALA A 13 10.40 3.36 -34.25
CA ALA A 13 10.54 4.71 -34.78
C ALA A 13 11.77 5.44 -34.23
N ARG A 14 12.04 5.29 -32.93
CA ARG A 14 13.23 5.86 -32.29
C ARG A 14 14.51 5.24 -32.88
N GLU A 15 14.56 3.92 -32.99
CA GLU A 15 15.72 3.19 -33.51
C GLU A 15 15.97 3.49 -34.99
N ALA A 16 14.93 3.50 -35.82
CA ALA A 16 15.00 3.88 -37.22
C ALA A 16 15.47 5.33 -37.42
N SER A 17 15.10 6.23 -36.50
CA SER A 17 15.56 7.63 -36.50
C SER A 17 16.97 7.80 -35.90
N GLY A 18 17.63 6.73 -35.46
CA GLY A 18 18.97 6.77 -34.85
C GLY A 18 19.02 7.49 -33.50
N PHE A 19 17.87 7.66 -32.83
CA PHE A 19 17.79 8.40 -31.57
C PHE A 19 18.11 7.49 -30.39
N SER A 20 18.99 7.95 -29.50
CA SER A 20 19.01 7.46 -28.12
C SER A 20 17.81 8.00 -27.34
N ILE A 21 17.41 7.34 -26.25
CA ILE A 21 16.32 7.82 -25.38
C ILE A 21 16.61 9.24 -24.84
N ARG A 22 17.89 9.57 -24.58
CA ARG A 22 18.29 10.92 -24.14
C ARG A 22 18.12 11.97 -25.24
N GLN A 23 18.39 11.63 -26.49
CA GLN A 23 18.15 12.51 -27.63
C GLN A 23 16.65 12.70 -27.86
N LEU A 24 15.86 11.62 -27.79
CA LEU A 24 14.41 11.71 -27.91
C LEU A 24 13.79 12.56 -26.79
N LYS A 25 14.28 12.47 -25.55
CA LYS A 25 13.90 13.41 -24.46
C LYS A 25 14.07 14.86 -24.88
N LYS A 26 15.23 15.22 -25.46
CA LYS A 26 15.50 16.61 -25.88
C LYS A 26 14.53 17.06 -26.98
N ALA A 27 14.12 16.15 -27.87
CA ALA A 27 13.21 16.45 -28.97
C ALA A 27 11.74 16.58 -28.53
N CYS A 28 11.24 15.66 -27.70
CA CYS A 28 9.81 15.61 -27.33
C CYS A 28 9.48 16.21 -25.95
N GLY A 29 10.48 16.59 -25.15
CA GLY A 29 10.30 17.14 -23.81
C GLY A 29 9.94 16.12 -22.73
N LEU A 30 9.75 14.84 -23.06
CA LEU A 30 9.39 13.80 -22.09
C LEU A 30 10.60 13.32 -21.28
N ALA A 31 10.38 12.99 -20.00
CA ALA A 31 11.41 12.42 -19.14
C ALA A 31 11.90 11.06 -19.67
N VAL A 32 13.20 10.77 -19.52
CA VAL A 32 13.83 9.50 -19.97
C VAL A 32 13.10 8.27 -19.41
N GLN A 33 12.73 8.30 -18.13
CA GLN A 33 11.98 7.22 -17.50
C GLN A 33 10.58 7.07 -18.10
N ARG A 34 9.92 8.17 -18.47
CA ARG A 34 8.60 8.14 -19.10
C ARG A 34 8.66 7.51 -20.48
N ILE A 35 9.59 7.93 -21.34
CA ILE A 35 9.84 7.33 -22.67
C ILE A 35 10.14 5.84 -22.53
N SER A 36 11.04 5.47 -21.61
CA SER A 36 11.38 4.06 -21.39
C SER A 36 10.19 3.21 -20.91
N ARG A 37 9.29 3.77 -20.09
CA ARG A 37 8.06 3.08 -19.67
C ARG A 37 7.03 2.98 -20.80
N LEU A 38 6.98 3.97 -21.69
CA LEU A 38 6.14 3.96 -22.90
C LEU A 38 6.61 2.90 -23.90
N GLU A 39 7.90 2.82 -24.23
CA GLU A 39 8.48 1.80 -25.13
C GLU A 39 8.32 0.37 -24.61
N ARG A 40 8.31 0.20 -23.28
CA ARG A 40 8.04 -1.09 -22.63
C ARG A 40 6.56 -1.42 -22.49
N GLY A 41 5.67 -0.48 -22.85
CA GLY A 41 4.22 -0.65 -22.69
C GLY A 41 3.76 -0.77 -21.23
N ILE A 42 4.57 -0.28 -20.28
CA ILE A 42 4.25 -0.27 -18.83
C ILE A 42 3.17 0.78 -18.55
N VAL A 43 3.20 1.88 -19.29
CA VAL A 43 2.25 2.99 -19.19
C VAL A 43 1.67 3.30 -20.56
N LEU A 44 0.46 3.88 -20.58
CA LEU A 44 -0.18 4.33 -21.82
C LEU A 44 0.22 5.79 -22.10
N PRO A 45 0.41 6.16 -23.38
CA PRO A 45 0.62 7.55 -23.75
C PRO A 45 -0.68 8.34 -23.56
N THR A 46 -0.56 9.58 -23.10
CA THR A 46 -1.64 10.57 -23.23
C THR A 46 -1.74 11.05 -24.69
N PRO A 47 -2.84 11.69 -25.10
CA PRO A 47 -2.93 12.31 -26.43
C PRO A 47 -1.79 13.30 -26.70
N MET A 48 -1.49 14.18 -25.73
CA MET A 48 -0.38 15.14 -25.83
C MET A 48 0.99 14.46 -25.99
N GLU A 49 1.21 13.34 -25.30
CA GLU A 49 2.45 12.58 -25.45
C GLU A 49 2.56 11.94 -26.84
N ARG A 50 1.44 11.47 -27.42
CA ARG A 50 1.43 10.95 -28.80
C ARG A 50 1.79 12.05 -29.80
N ASP A 51 1.23 13.24 -29.64
CA ASP A 51 1.49 14.37 -30.54
C ASP A 51 2.93 14.86 -30.45
N ALA A 52 3.48 14.96 -29.23
CA ALA A 52 4.87 15.34 -29.03
C ALA A 52 5.85 14.33 -29.66
N LEU A 53 5.55 13.03 -29.51
CA LEU A 53 6.38 11.95 -30.06
C LEU A 53 6.24 11.84 -31.58
N SER A 54 5.05 11.99 -32.14
CA SER A 54 4.82 11.97 -33.59
C SER A 54 5.47 13.16 -34.29
N THR A 55 5.44 14.33 -33.66
CA THR A 55 6.14 15.54 -34.14
C THR A 55 7.66 15.38 -34.11
N SER A 56 8.18 14.67 -33.10
CA SER A 56 9.63 14.44 -32.95
C SER A 56 10.17 13.33 -33.85
N LEU A 57 9.33 12.36 -34.21
CA LEU A 57 9.67 11.18 -35.03
C LEU A 57 8.82 11.20 -36.32
N GLN A 58 8.94 12.29 -37.08
CA GLN A 58 8.02 12.65 -38.17
C GLN A 58 7.84 11.55 -39.22
N THR A 59 8.90 10.81 -39.55
CA THR A 59 8.86 9.70 -40.52
C THR A 59 7.96 8.54 -40.08
N HIS A 60 7.63 8.46 -38.79
CA HIS A 60 6.77 7.45 -38.17
C HIS A 60 5.51 8.05 -37.54
N ALA A 61 5.18 9.31 -37.84
CA ALA A 61 4.07 10.02 -37.20
C ALA A 61 2.73 9.27 -37.33
N TYR A 62 2.43 8.74 -38.51
CA TYR A 62 1.21 7.97 -38.76
C TYR A 62 1.12 6.74 -37.86
N GLU A 63 2.22 5.98 -37.73
CA GLU A 63 2.27 4.79 -36.89
C GLU A 63 2.06 5.16 -35.41
N LEU A 64 2.67 6.23 -34.94
CA LEU A 64 2.55 6.66 -33.54
C LEU A 64 1.16 7.23 -33.20
N LEU A 65 0.50 7.89 -34.15
CA LEU A 65 -0.86 8.42 -33.95
C LEU A 65 -1.91 7.30 -33.97
N HIS A 66 -1.77 6.32 -34.87
CA HIS A 66 -2.82 5.32 -35.11
C HIS A 66 -2.55 3.96 -34.47
N ALA A 67 -1.33 3.67 -34.00
CA ALA A 67 -1.05 2.39 -33.36
C ALA A 67 -1.85 2.25 -32.06
N PRO A 68 -2.53 1.11 -31.86
CA PRO A 68 -3.32 0.89 -30.66
C PRO A 68 -2.41 0.89 -29.42
N SER A 69 -2.80 1.66 -28.40
CA SER A 69 -2.29 1.46 -27.05
C SER A 69 -2.80 0.09 -26.56
N ARG A 70 -1.93 -0.85 -26.18
CA ARG A 70 -2.41 -2.08 -25.53
C ARG A 70 -2.80 -1.74 -24.09
N PRO A 71 -4.08 -1.86 -23.70
CA PRO A 71 -4.50 -1.52 -22.35
C PRO A 71 -3.87 -2.45 -21.32
N GLN A 72 -3.65 -1.90 -20.12
CA GLN A 72 -3.18 -2.58 -18.91
C GLN A 72 -3.95 -3.89 -18.61
N ARG A 73 -5.20 -3.99 -19.07
CA ARG A 73 -6.06 -5.18 -18.96
C ARG A 73 -5.47 -6.43 -19.63
N HIS A 74 -4.68 -6.32 -20.72
CA HIS A 74 -4.02 -7.48 -21.30
C HIS A 74 -2.86 -7.97 -20.44
N TYR A 75 -2.07 -7.05 -19.88
CA TYR A 75 -1.03 -7.38 -18.91
C TYR A 75 -1.63 -8.02 -17.65
N GLN A 76 -2.69 -7.43 -17.09
CA GLN A 76 -3.44 -8.04 -15.98
C GLN A 76 -3.96 -9.43 -16.36
N ARG A 77 -4.51 -9.62 -17.57
CA ARG A 77 -4.99 -10.92 -18.03
C ARG A 77 -3.86 -11.95 -18.17
N LEU A 78 -2.71 -11.57 -18.71
CA LEU A 78 -1.53 -12.43 -18.81
C LEU A 78 -0.97 -12.78 -17.43
N ARG A 79 -0.86 -11.79 -16.53
CA ARG A 79 -0.49 -11.99 -15.11
C ARG A 79 -1.45 -12.95 -14.42
N ASN A 80 -2.76 -12.73 -14.55
CA ASN A 80 -3.79 -13.57 -13.94
C ASN A 80 -3.80 -14.98 -14.56
N ARG A 81 -3.44 -15.14 -15.83
CA ARG A 81 -3.24 -16.47 -16.44
C ARG A 81 -2.02 -17.17 -15.84
N GLY A 82 -0.87 -16.50 -15.74
CA GLY A 82 0.32 -17.06 -15.10
C GLY A 82 0.08 -17.44 -13.64
N ALA A 83 -0.65 -16.61 -12.91
CA ALA A 83 -1.06 -16.85 -11.52
C ALA A 83 -1.94 -18.10 -11.33
N ARG A 84 -2.56 -18.65 -12.40
CA ARG A 84 -3.29 -19.94 -12.34
C ARG A 84 -2.37 -21.16 -12.38
N PHE A 85 -1.15 -21.00 -12.89
CA PHE A 85 -0.19 -22.10 -13.05
C PHE A 85 0.88 -22.12 -11.96
N LEU A 86 1.11 -20.98 -11.31
CA LEU A 86 1.98 -20.87 -10.14
C LEU A 86 1.10 -20.87 -8.89
N PRO A 87 1.49 -21.55 -7.79
CA PRO A 87 0.84 -21.37 -6.50
C PRO A 87 0.98 -19.90 -6.11
N THR A 88 -0.06 -19.11 -6.34
CA THR A 88 -0.11 -17.74 -5.84
C THR A 88 -0.26 -17.86 -4.34
N LEU A 89 0.71 -17.35 -3.58
CA LEU A 89 0.65 -17.37 -2.13
C LEU A 89 -0.61 -16.62 -1.72
N GLU A 90 -1.59 -17.37 -1.20
CA GLU A 90 -2.83 -16.79 -0.72
C GLU A 90 -2.52 -15.77 0.38
N PRO A 91 -3.22 -14.62 0.39
CA PRO A 91 -3.09 -13.67 1.49
C PRO A 91 -3.28 -14.34 2.84
N TYR A 92 -2.47 -13.96 3.81
CA TYR A 92 -2.62 -14.39 5.20
C TYR A 92 -3.37 -13.31 5.97
N TYR A 93 -4.48 -13.71 6.57
CA TYR A 93 -5.25 -12.87 7.48
C TYR A 93 -4.98 -13.34 8.91
N PRO A 94 -4.44 -12.47 9.79
CA PRO A 94 -4.25 -12.80 11.19
C PRO A 94 -5.55 -13.29 11.85
N PRO A 95 -5.49 -14.25 12.78
CA PRO A 95 -6.67 -14.72 13.48
C PRO A 95 -7.28 -13.59 14.29
N ARG A 96 -8.60 -13.39 14.16
CA ARG A 96 -9.37 -12.45 14.96
C ARG A 96 -10.25 -13.19 15.97
N ASP A 97 -10.40 -12.64 17.16
CA ASP A 97 -11.32 -13.14 18.19
C ASP A 97 -12.78 -12.70 17.90
N ARG A 98 -12.95 -11.55 17.26
CA ARG A 98 -14.23 -10.93 16.91
C ARG A 98 -14.20 -10.38 15.49
N ARG A 99 -15.39 -10.10 14.94
CA ARG A 99 -15.52 -9.42 13.64
C ARG A 99 -15.09 -7.95 13.79
N SER A 100 -14.44 -7.41 12.76
CA SER A 100 -13.93 -6.03 12.75
C SER A 100 -15.05 -5.00 12.92
N GLY A 101 -16.27 -5.28 12.44
CA GLY A 101 -17.45 -4.46 12.70
C GLY A 101 -17.80 -4.26 14.19
N VAL A 102 -17.47 -5.23 15.06
CA VAL A 102 -17.64 -5.07 16.52
C VAL A 102 -16.63 -4.06 17.08
N ARG A 103 -15.41 -4.04 16.55
CA ARG A 103 -14.36 -3.08 16.94
C ARG A 103 -14.67 -1.70 16.41
N LEU A 104 -15.15 -1.59 15.19
CA LEU A 104 -15.65 -0.33 14.61
C LEU A 104 -16.80 0.26 15.44
N ALA A 105 -17.78 -0.55 15.83
CA ALA A 105 -18.85 -0.12 16.72
C ALA A 105 -18.34 0.28 18.12
N ALA A 106 -17.27 -0.34 18.61
CA ALA A 106 -16.62 0.09 19.86
C ALA A 106 -15.92 1.44 19.69
N ALA A 107 -15.22 1.67 18.57
CA ALA A 107 -14.58 2.94 18.24
C ALA A 107 -15.61 4.08 18.14
N HIS A 108 -16.72 3.87 17.43
CA HIS A 108 -17.81 4.86 17.33
C HIS A 108 -18.47 5.17 18.67
N ARG A 109 -18.60 4.19 19.57
CA ARG A 109 -19.17 4.42 20.92
C ARG A 109 -18.22 5.21 21.81
N ARG A 110 -16.91 4.95 21.73
CA ARG A 110 -15.91 5.56 22.61
C ARG A 110 -15.43 6.93 22.10
N TYR A 111 -15.30 7.10 20.79
CA TYR A 111 -14.80 8.31 20.13
C TYR A 111 -15.76 8.78 19.02
N PRO A 112 -17.02 9.10 19.36
CA PRO A 112 -18.04 9.40 18.36
C PRO A 112 -17.72 10.63 17.50
N SER A 113 -17.14 11.68 18.10
CA SER A 113 -16.81 12.92 17.41
C SER A 113 -15.74 12.69 16.33
N GLU A 114 -14.64 12.06 16.73
CA GLU A 114 -13.49 11.73 15.88
C GLU A 114 -13.89 10.79 14.76
N MET A 115 -14.51 9.65 15.10
CA MET A 115 -14.92 8.66 14.11
C MET A 115 -15.89 9.22 13.08
N ASN A 116 -16.87 10.03 13.50
CA ASN A 116 -17.82 10.63 12.57
C ASN A 116 -17.14 11.60 11.59
N LYS A 117 -16.15 12.37 12.04
CA LYS A 117 -15.39 13.26 11.16
C LYS A 117 -14.50 12.46 10.20
N LEU A 118 -13.77 11.47 10.70
CA LEU A 118 -12.90 10.61 9.87
C LEU A 118 -13.70 9.88 8.78
N VAL A 119 -14.84 9.25 9.14
CA VAL A 119 -15.70 8.56 8.17
C VAL A 119 -16.24 9.52 7.10
N ARG A 120 -16.59 10.77 7.47
CA ARG A 120 -17.02 11.78 6.50
C ARG A 120 -15.93 12.20 5.52
N LEU A 121 -14.67 12.22 5.95
CA LEU A 121 -13.53 12.45 5.06
C LEU A 121 -13.36 11.26 4.11
N LEU A 122 -13.36 10.04 4.66
CA LEU A 122 -13.19 8.81 3.89
C LEU A 122 -14.27 8.60 2.84
N ALA A 123 -15.54 8.88 3.17
CA ALA A 123 -16.69 8.71 2.27
C ALA A 123 -16.61 9.54 0.97
N ARG A 124 -15.64 10.45 0.86
CA ARG A 124 -15.40 11.28 -0.32
C ARG A 124 -14.24 10.78 -1.17
N SER A 125 -13.45 9.84 -0.65
CA SER A 125 -12.42 9.19 -1.43
C SER A 125 -13.10 8.40 -2.55
N PRO A 126 -12.62 8.48 -3.80
CA PRO A 126 -13.11 7.64 -4.89
C PRO A 126 -12.92 6.14 -4.58
N ASP A 127 -11.99 5.80 -3.69
CA ASP A 127 -11.65 4.44 -3.30
C ASP A 127 -12.29 4.03 -1.95
N PHE A 128 -13.34 4.74 -1.50
CA PHE A 128 -13.99 4.49 -0.20
C PHE A 128 -14.47 3.04 -0.03
N ASP A 129 -15.07 2.45 -1.07
CA ASP A 129 -15.61 1.09 -0.99
C ASP A 129 -14.48 0.06 -0.75
N ASP A 130 -13.33 0.25 -1.40
CA ASP A 130 -12.15 -0.61 -1.23
C ASP A 130 -11.57 -0.46 0.19
N VAL A 131 -11.48 0.77 0.70
CA VAL A 131 -11.04 1.06 2.08
C VAL A 131 -12.02 0.46 3.10
N ASN A 132 -13.33 0.59 2.88
CA ASN A 132 -14.33 0.04 3.78
C ASN A 132 -14.24 -1.50 3.83
N PHE A 133 -14.17 -2.15 2.66
CA PHE A 133 -13.98 -3.60 2.57
C PHE A 133 -12.69 -4.07 3.26
N PHE A 134 -11.60 -3.31 3.11
CA PHE A 134 -10.33 -3.58 3.77
C PHE A 134 -10.47 -3.52 5.30
N CYS A 135 -11.05 -2.44 5.83
CA CYS A 135 -11.26 -2.25 7.27
C CYS A 135 -12.15 -3.34 7.90
N GLU A 136 -13.13 -3.88 7.16
CA GLU A 136 -13.95 -5.02 7.61
C GLU A 136 -13.18 -6.35 7.67
N SER A 137 -12.08 -6.44 6.93
CA SER A 137 -11.29 -7.66 6.70
C SER A 137 -10.05 -7.77 7.59
N VAL A 138 -9.53 -6.64 8.07
CA VAL A 138 -8.34 -6.56 8.94
C VAL A 138 -8.66 -6.97 10.38
N ALA A 139 -7.75 -7.72 11.00
CA ALA A 139 -7.81 -8.04 12.43
C ALA A 139 -7.33 -6.85 13.26
N LEU A 140 -8.10 -6.50 14.30
CA LEU A 140 -7.79 -5.49 15.31
C LEU A 140 -8.38 -5.94 16.63
N ASP A 141 -7.71 -5.66 17.74
CA ASP A 141 -8.08 -6.16 19.07
C ASP A 141 -8.84 -5.11 19.89
N SER A 142 -8.76 -3.83 19.52
CA SER A 142 -9.43 -2.73 20.22
C SER A 142 -10.13 -1.72 19.30
N GLY A 143 -11.04 -0.95 19.90
CA GLY A 143 -11.64 0.21 19.22
C GLY A 143 -10.64 1.36 19.02
N LEU A 144 -9.58 1.41 19.82
CA LEU A 144 -8.52 2.42 19.70
C LEU A 144 -7.61 2.14 18.51
N GLU A 145 -7.23 0.88 18.29
CA GLU A 145 -6.56 0.46 17.04
C GLU A 145 -7.41 0.75 15.81
N CYS A 146 -8.73 0.56 15.91
CA CYS A 146 -9.66 0.88 14.82
C CYS A 146 -9.71 2.39 14.53
N LEU A 147 -9.73 3.22 15.57
CA LEU A 147 -9.62 4.67 15.41
C LEU A 147 -8.30 5.05 14.72
N PHE A 148 -7.18 4.50 15.18
CA PHE A 148 -5.86 4.75 14.60
C PHE A 148 -5.81 4.34 13.12
N LEU A 149 -6.22 3.11 12.78
CA LEU A 149 -6.26 2.63 11.39
C LEU A 149 -7.13 3.54 10.51
N THR A 150 -8.31 3.93 10.98
CA THR A 150 -9.23 4.81 10.24
C THR A 150 -8.59 6.17 9.98
N SER A 151 -7.82 6.69 10.93
CA SER A 151 -7.10 7.96 10.77
C SER A 151 -6.00 7.90 9.72
N LEU A 152 -5.29 6.77 9.59
CA LEU A 152 -4.27 6.60 8.53
C LEU A 152 -4.91 6.73 7.14
N PHE A 153 -6.06 6.09 6.92
CA PHE A 153 -6.79 6.21 5.66
C PHE A 153 -7.30 7.64 5.42
N ALA A 154 -7.77 8.33 6.47
CA ALA A 154 -8.22 9.72 6.32
C ALA A 154 -7.07 10.67 5.96
N ASP A 155 -5.85 10.33 6.39
CA ASP A 155 -4.61 11.02 6.02
C ASP A 155 -4.09 10.64 4.63
N GLY A 156 -4.82 9.79 3.88
CA GLY A 156 -4.49 9.44 2.50
C GLY A 156 -3.67 8.16 2.34
N ALA A 157 -3.70 7.26 3.31
CA ALA A 157 -3.05 5.96 3.18
C ALA A 157 -3.76 5.03 2.18
N ASP A 158 -2.99 4.16 1.52
CA ASP A 158 -3.49 3.16 0.56
C ASP A 158 -3.57 1.76 1.20
N PRO A 159 -4.66 1.00 0.97
CA PRO A 159 -4.71 -0.41 1.34
C PRO A 159 -3.94 -1.26 0.32
N LEU A 160 -3.16 -2.24 0.80
CA LEU A 160 -2.41 -3.15 -0.07
C LEU A 160 -2.13 -4.50 0.60
N PHE A 161 -1.52 -5.41 -0.15
CA PHE A 161 -1.02 -6.67 0.37
C PHE A 161 0.50 -6.77 0.21
N VAL A 162 1.21 -7.00 1.32
CA VAL A 162 2.68 -7.12 1.32
C VAL A 162 3.10 -8.27 2.22
N ALA A 163 4.03 -9.11 1.75
CA ALA A 163 4.67 -10.10 2.60
C ALA A 163 5.85 -9.46 3.35
N PRO A 164 5.89 -9.52 4.70
CA PRO A 164 6.96 -8.91 5.49
C PRO A 164 8.37 -9.29 5.02
N TYR A 165 8.58 -10.54 4.62
CA TYR A 165 9.89 -11.03 4.18
C TYR A 165 10.33 -10.54 2.79
N LEU A 166 9.50 -9.77 2.08
CA LEU A 166 9.91 -9.08 0.84
C LEU A 166 10.60 -7.73 1.11
N LEU A 167 10.55 -7.23 2.34
CA LEU A 167 11.15 -5.97 2.75
C LEU A 167 12.52 -6.21 3.42
N ALA A 168 13.43 -5.25 3.26
CA ALA A 168 14.80 -5.33 3.76
C ALA A 168 15.07 -4.20 4.77
N PRO A 169 15.73 -4.44 5.91
CA PRO A 169 16.36 -5.70 6.31
C PRO A 169 15.32 -6.77 6.63
N ARG A 170 15.74 -8.03 6.64
CA ARG A 170 14.85 -9.12 7.05
C ARG A 170 14.60 -9.01 8.55
N LEU A 171 13.38 -9.31 9.00
CA LEU A 171 13.06 -9.45 10.42
C LEU A 171 13.92 -10.58 11.03
N GLU A 172 14.52 -10.33 12.19
CA GLU A 172 15.30 -11.34 12.91
C GLU A 172 14.39 -12.45 13.44
N GLN A 173 13.25 -12.08 14.02
CA GLN A 173 12.27 -13.02 14.52
C GLN A 173 11.33 -13.51 13.41
N ALA A 174 11.01 -14.80 13.48
CA ALA A 174 10.13 -15.41 12.49
C ALA A 174 8.68 -14.95 12.68
N VAL A 175 8.04 -14.50 11.61
CA VAL A 175 6.61 -14.14 11.60
C VAL A 175 5.77 -15.41 11.45
N ILE A 176 4.90 -15.67 12.42
CA ILE A 176 4.14 -16.92 12.55
C ILE A 176 2.63 -16.70 12.64
N CYS A 177 1.88 -17.77 12.38
CA CYS A 177 0.48 -17.85 12.75
C CYS A 177 0.36 -18.28 14.22
N PRO A 178 -0.20 -17.47 15.13
CA PRO A 178 -0.17 -17.79 16.56
C PRO A 178 -0.97 -19.06 16.93
N LYS A 179 -2.01 -19.39 16.14
CA LYS A 179 -2.83 -20.60 16.37
C LYS A 179 -2.18 -21.88 15.86
N LYS A 180 -1.40 -21.81 14.77
CA LYS A 180 -0.82 -22.98 14.08
C LYS A 180 0.68 -23.12 14.32
N GLN A 181 1.34 -22.09 14.84
CA GLN A 181 2.78 -22.01 15.07
C GLN A 181 3.65 -22.22 13.81
N VAL A 182 3.05 -22.06 12.63
CA VAL A 182 3.73 -22.13 11.32
C VAL A 182 4.15 -20.75 10.86
N GLU A 183 5.27 -20.66 10.15
CA GLU A 183 5.74 -19.42 9.55
C GLU A 183 4.80 -18.96 8.43
N VAL A 184 4.54 -17.66 8.41
CA VAL A 184 3.64 -17.02 7.44
C VAL A 184 4.20 -15.71 6.90
N GLY A 185 5.39 -15.26 7.33
CA GLY A 185 6.01 -14.00 6.88
C GLY A 185 6.29 -13.91 5.37
N PHE A 186 6.24 -15.03 4.65
CA PHE A 186 6.34 -15.08 3.19
C PHE A 186 5.00 -14.85 2.47
N ARG A 187 3.86 -14.95 3.18
CA ARG A 187 2.52 -14.71 2.62
C ARG A 187 2.20 -13.22 2.65
N PRO A 188 1.44 -12.69 1.68
CA PRO A 188 1.00 -11.30 1.73
C PRO A 188 0.02 -11.04 2.89
N PHE A 189 0.32 -10.08 3.75
CA PHE A 189 -0.58 -9.59 4.79
C PHE A 189 -1.39 -8.41 4.26
N PRO A 190 -2.62 -8.15 4.75
CA PRO A 190 -3.27 -6.87 4.55
C PRO A 190 -2.45 -5.78 5.27
N CYS A 191 -2.09 -4.72 4.56
CA CYS A 191 -1.25 -3.63 5.09
C CYS A 191 -1.80 -2.27 4.66
N VAL A 192 -1.38 -1.23 5.37
CA VAL A 192 -1.69 0.17 5.04
C VAL A 192 -0.39 0.91 4.76
N LYS A 193 -0.32 1.61 3.62
CA LYS A 193 0.83 2.44 3.27
C LYS A 193 0.47 3.91 3.37
N LEU A 194 1.18 4.64 4.21
CA LEU A 194 1.11 6.10 4.30
C LEU A 194 2.50 6.65 3.99
N GLU A 195 2.62 7.43 2.92
CA GLU A 195 3.90 7.98 2.45
C GLU A 195 4.99 6.89 2.26
N ASN A 196 6.06 6.94 3.05
CA ASN A 196 7.18 6.00 3.10
C ASN A 196 6.99 4.88 4.15
N ALA A 197 5.93 4.95 4.97
CA ALA A 197 5.66 3.99 6.04
C ALA A 197 4.61 2.95 5.62
N LEU A 198 4.85 1.70 6.01
CA LEU A 198 3.92 0.58 5.89
C LEU A 198 3.54 0.09 7.28
N TYR A 199 2.25 -0.12 7.52
CA TYR A 199 1.69 -0.64 8.76
C TYR A 199 1.02 -1.98 8.50
N ILE A 200 1.45 -3.02 9.20
CA ILE A 200 0.93 -4.39 9.08
C ILE A 200 0.27 -4.77 10.42
N PRO A 201 -1.07 -4.88 10.48
CA PRO A 201 -1.78 -5.12 11.71
C PRO A 201 -1.61 -6.56 12.23
N GLN A 202 -1.60 -6.71 13.56
CA GLN A 202 -1.75 -7.97 14.28
C GLN A 202 -0.74 -9.05 13.84
N VAL A 203 0.55 -8.68 13.83
CA VAL A 203 1.65 -9.57 13.43
C VAL A 203 2.18 -10.34 14.63
N ALA A 204 2.23 -11.67 14.53
CA ALA A 204 2.75 -12.52 15.59
C ALA A 204 4.18 -12.99 15.30
N PHE A 205 5.02 -12.97 16.32
CA PHE A 205 6.42 -13.39 16.26
C PHE A 205 6.64 -14.67 17.05
N ARG A 206 7.52 -15.53 16.52
CA ARG A 206 8.08 -16.66 17.26
C ARG A 206 9.18 -16.12 18.17
N THR A 207 8.89 -15.99 19.45
CA THR A 207 9.87 -15.73 20.50
C THR A 207 9.72 -16.79 21.60
N PRO A 208 10.46 -16.77 22.73
CA PRO A 208 10.20 -17.68 23.86
C PRO A 208 8.72 -17.68 24.30
N GLY A 209 8.06 -16.52 24.22
CA GLY A 209 6.60 -16.38 24.20
C GLY A 209 6.08 -16.06 22.79
N THR A 210 4.86 -16.46 22.43
CA THR A 210 4.23 -15.90 21.22
C THR A 210 3.79 -14.47 21.55
N PHE A 211 4.43 -13.48 20.92
CA PHE A 211 4.02 -12.07 21.03
C PHE A 211 3.34 -11.63 19.75
N VAL A 212 2.21 -10.94 19.92
CA VAL A 212 1.49 -10.26 18.84
C VAL A 212 1.67 -8.77 19.06
N VAL A 213 1.99 -8.05 17.99
CA VAL A 213 2.09 -6.58 17.98
C VAL A 213 0.88 -6.00 17.26
N ASP A 214 0.38 -4.86 17.72
CA ASP A 214 -0.81 -4.23 17.12
C ASP A 214 -0.54 -3.84 15.67
N PHE A 215 0.61 -3.21 15.41
CA PHE A 215 1.11 -2.99 14.05
C PHE A 215 2.61 -3.22 13.96
N LEU A 216 3.04 -4.02 13.01
CA LEU A 216 4.43 -4.01 12.55
C LEU A 216 4.59 -2.88 11.52
N ARG A 217 5.47 -1.92 11.81
CA ARG A 217 5.73 -0.75 10.98
C ARG A 217 7.08 -0.88 10.28
N TYR A 218 7.10 -0.57 8.99
CA TYR A 218 8.31 -0.44 8.19
C TYR A 218 8.38 0.95 7.58
N GLU A 219 9.41 1.70 7.91
CA GLU A 219 9.62 3.08 7.46
C GLU A 219 11.10 3.28 7.13
N ASP A 220 11.40 3.86 5.96
CA ASP A 220 12.77 4.20 5.54
C ASP A 220 13.82 3.08 5.67
N GLY A 221 13.41 1.83 5.45
CA GLY A 221 14.33 0.69 5.56
C GLY A 221 14.54 0.20 6.99
N ALA A 222 13.71 0.59 7.95
CA ALA A 222 13.77 0.16 9.33
C ALA A 222 12.44 -0.45 9.80
N TRP A 223 12.54 -1.48 10.64
CA TRP A 223 11.39 -2.08 11.31
C TRP A 223 11.18 -1.49 12.69
N SER A 224 9.93 -1.35 13.09
CA SER A 224 9.51 -1.06 14.46
C SER A 224 8.17 -1.73 14.73
N ALA A 225 7.90 -2.14 15.96
CA ALA A 225 6.56 -2.50 16.38
C ALA A 225 5.85 -1.26 16.94
N VAL A 226 4.56 -1.10 16.64
CA VAL A 226 3.69 -0.10 17.25
C VAL A 226 2.70 -0.84 18.14
N GLU A 227 2.65 -0.43 19.40
CA GLU A 227 1.70 -0.92 20.41
C GLU A 227 0.76 0.22 20.79
N ILE A 228 -0.53 -0.04 20.80
CA ILE A 228 -1.58 0.93 21.09
C ILE A 228 -2.15 0.61 22.47
N ASP A 229 -1.58 1.30 23.46
CA ASP A 229 -1.85 1.07 24.87
C ASP A 229 -3.11 1.85 25.29
N GLY A 230 -4.24 1.13 25.40
CA GLY A 230 -5.47 1.66 25.98
C GLY A 230 -5.47 1.65 27.52
N ARG A 231 -6.41 2.37 28.15
CA ARG A 231 -6.65 2.27 29.60
C ARG A 231 -6.87 0.81 30.01
N GLY A 232 -5.96 0.27 30.84
CA GLY A 232 -5.98 -1.12 31.34
C GLY A 232 -4.83 -2.01 30.85
N HIS A 233 -3.84 -1.45 30.13
CA HIS A 233 -2.62 -2.16 29.73
C HIS A 233 -1.84 -2.74 30.92
N ASP A 234 -1.37 -3.98 30.79
CA ASP A 234 -0.55 -4.67 31.79
C ASP A 234 0.94 -4.51 31.45
N PHE A 235 1.60 -3.61 32.19
CA PHE A 235 3.02 -3.28 32.00
C PHE A 235 3.98 -4.43 32.38
N GLY A 236 3.50 -5.50 33.04
CA GLY A 236 4.35 -6.52 33.64
C GLY A 236 5.18 -7.35 32.66
N ARG A 237 4.84 -7.35 31.36
CA ARG A 237 5.54 -8.12 30.31
C ARG A 237 6.18 -7.28 29.21
N ASP A 238 6.14 -5.97 29.35
CA ASP A 238 6.57 -5.05 28.28
C ASP A 238 8.08 -5.13 28.02
N ALA A 239 8.88 -5.14 29.08
CA ALA A 239 10.34 -5.25 28.94
C ALA A 239 10.77 -6.60 28.32
N GLU A 240 10.07 -7.69 28.66
CA GLU A 240 10.32 -9.01 28.08
C GLU A 240 9.94 -9.04 26.59
N LYS A 241 8.77 -8.50 26.24
CA LYS A 241 8.31 -8.38 24.85
C LYS A 241 9.27 -7.54 24.01
N GLU A 242 9.69 -6.39 24.51
CA GLU A 242 10.62 -5.49 23.83
C GLU A 242 11.99 -6.13 23.58
N ALA A 243 12.53 -6.83 24.59
CA ALA A 243 13.77 -7.57 24.43
C ALA A 243 13.64 -8.74 23.43
N ALA A 244 12.48 -9.40 23.39
CA ALA A 244 12.27 -10.60 22.58
C ALA A 244 11.96 -10.31 21.09
N LEU A 245 11.31 -9.19 20.78
CA LEU A 245 10.88 -8.85 19.41
C LEU A 245 12.04 -8.49 18.48
N ALA A 246 13.19 -8.10 19.02
CA ALA A 246 14.38 -7.67 18.27
C ALA A 246 14.11 -6.53 17.27
N VAL A 247 13.06 -5.72 17.52
CA VAL A 247 12.78 -4.47 16.82
C VAL A 247 12.39 -3.40 17.85
N PRO A 248 12.69 -2.11 17.60
CA PRO A 248 12.22 -1.03 18.45
C PRO A 248 10.70 -1.05 18.60
N VAL A 249 10.21 -0.87 19.82
CA VAL A 249 8.78 -0.76 20.11
C VAL A 249 8.42 0.69 20.36
N VAL A 250 7.43 1.18 19.62
CA VAL A 250 6.85 2.52 19.74
C VAL A 250 5.48 2.38 20.35
N ARG A 251 5.29 2.93 21.56
CA ARG A 251 4.02 2.89 22.26
C ARG A 251 3.23 4.16 22.02
N PHE A 252 1.98 4.00 21.63
CA PHE A 252 1.00 5.07 21.54
C PHE A 252 -0.06 4.89 22.62
N SER A 253 -0.05 5.78 23.60
CA SER A 253 -1.18 5.88 24.54
C SER A 253 -2.43 6.36 23.82
N GLU A 254 -3.58 6.19 24.46
CA GLU A 254 -4.86 6.75 24.00
C GLU A 254 -4.75 8.25 23.69
N GLU A 255 -4.09 9.03 24.53
CA GLU A 255 -3.88 10.47 24.31
C GLU A 255 -3.07 10.73 23.04
N ARG A 256 -1.98 9.99 22.82
CA ARG A 256 -1.13 10.15 21.64
C ARG A 256 -1.84 9.74 20.34
N VAL A 257 -2.71 8.73 20.39
CA VAL A 257 -3.58 8.38 19.25
C VAL A 257 -4.57 9.51 18.97
N LEU A 258 -5.16 10.11 20.00
CA LEU A 258 -6.09 11.23 19.84
C LEU A 258 -5.39 12.48 19.28
N GLU A 259 -4.19 12.80 19.76
CA GLU A 259 -3.35 13.88 19.21
C GLU A 259 -3.08 13.67 17.71
N TRP A 260 -2.71 12.45 17.32
CA TRP A 260 -2.54 12.08 15.91
C TRP A 260 -3.83 12.31 15.11
N VAL A 261 -4.95 11.78 15.60
CA VAL A 261 -6.26 11.91 14.95
C VAL A 261 -6.67 13.37 14.78
N HIS A 262 -6.51 14.18 15.83
CA HIS A 262 -6.84 15.61 15.78
C HIS A 262 -5.95 16.34 14.77
N GLY A 263 -4.64 16.02 14.72
CA GLY A 263 -3.74 16.57 13.70
C GLY A 263 -4.15 16.20 12.27
N VAL A 264 -4.56 14.95 12.02
CA VAL A 264 -5.10 14.53 10.71
C VAL A 264 -6.36 15.33 10.38
N LEU A 265 -7.30 15.43 11.34
CA LEU A 265 -8.53 16.17 11.14
C LEU A 265 -8.26 17.65 10.87
N GLU A 266 -7.36 18.30 11.58
CA GLU A 266 -7.01 19.71 11.33
C GLU A 266 -6.46 19.94 9.92
N ARG A 267 -5.51 19.09 9.47
CA ARG A 267 -4.92 19.19 8.13
C ARG A 267 -5.97 18.95 7.04
N ARG A 268 -6.70 17.84 7.13
CA ARG A 268 -7.57 17.34 6.06
C ARG A 268 -8.95 18.00 6.07
N TRP A 269 -9.41 18.49 7.22
CA TRP A 269 -10.65 19.26 7.34
C TRP A 269 -10.44 20.75 7.03
N GLY A 270 -9.22 21.28 7.18
CA GLY A 270 -8.85 22.59 6.65
C GLY A 270 -8.90 22.62 5.12
N GLU A 271 -8.37 21.59 4.46
CA GLU A 271 -8.50 21.34 3.01
C GLU A 271 -9.96 21.17 2.55
N TRP A 272 -10.87 20.84 3.48
CA TRP A 272 -12.30 20.74 3.19
C TRP A 272 -13.01 22.11 3.10
N ALA A 273 -12.56 23.10 3.87
CA ALA A 273 -13.24 24.39 3.98
C ALA A 273 -12.71 25.47 3.02
N ALA A 274 -11.62 25.18 2.30
CA ALA A 274 -11.02 26.04 1.28
C ALA A 274 -11.46 25.60 -0.13
#